data_AF-T2JTU1-F1
#
_entry.id   AF-T2JTU1-F1
#
_cell.length_a   1.000
_cell.length_b   1.000
_cell.length_c   1.000
_cell.angle_alpha   90.00
_cell.angle_beta   90.00
_cell.angle_gamma   90.00
#
_symmetry.space_group_name_H-M   'P 1'
#
loop_
_entity.id
_entity.type
_entity.pdbx_description
1 polymer ?
#
loop_
_entity_poly.entity_id
_entity_poly.type
_entity_poly.pdbx_seq_one_letter_code
_entity_poly.pdbx_strand_id
1 'polypeptide(L)'
;MTLNGFAAFKPRVIYIDVVKTRELISIQKSLMSRLESSLNIVHPVSKKRPFTPHLTVGFRDLSKKNFYQAWEEFKEKELYYNFRINELTLLIHNGRIWEIHSEYKFNLT
;
A
#
# COMPACT_ATOMS: atom_id res chain seq x y z
N MET A 1 -10.94 -6.01 3.77
CA MET A 1 -9.65 -5.40 4.10
C MET A 1 -9.59 -5.22 5.59
N THR A 2 -8.50 -5.64 6.21
CA THR A 2 -8.30 -5.50 7.64
C THR A 2 -7.04 -4.66 7.88
N LEU A 3 -7.19 -3.60 8.65
CA LEU A 3 -6.09 -2.77 9.14
C LEU A 3 -5.87 -3.13 10.61
N ASN A 4 -4.62 -3.39 11.00
CA ASN A 4 -4.33 -3.83 12.37
C ASN A 4 -3.00 -3.25 12.87
N GLY A 5 -3.09 -2.17 13.64
CA GLY A 5 -1.95 -1.49 14.24
C GLY A 5 -1.12 -0.68 13.24
N PHE A 6 -0.07 -0.06 13.79
CA PHE A 6 0.92 0.66 13.02
C PHE A 6 2.19 -0.17 12.86
N ALA A 7 2.89 0.04 11.76
CA ALA A 7 4.19 -0.55 11.47
C ALA A 7 5.07 0.48 10.74
N ALA A 8 6.32 0.11 10.50
CA ALA A 8 7.29 1.05 9.94
C ALA A 8 8.31 0.39 9.01
N PHE A 9 8.66 1.10 7.93
CA PHE A 9 9.92 0.88 7.22
C PHE A 9 10.96 1.82 7.85
N LYS A 10 11.60 1.32 8.91
CA LYS A 10 12.51 2.12 9.71
C LYS A 10 13.70 2.60 8.88
N PRO A 11 14.19 3.84 9.11
CA PRO A 11 13.64 4.89 9.97
C PRO A 11 12.89 5.97 9.17
N ARG A 12 12.17 5.61 8.10
CA ARG A 12 11.69 6.59 7.09
C ARG A 12 10.20 6.59 6.82
N VAL A 13 9.48 5.52 7.15
CA VAL A 13 8.05 5.40 6.85
C VAL A 13 7.34 4.85 8.09
N ILE A 14 6.27 5.52 8.49
CA ILE A 14 5.26 4.98 9.41
C ILE A 14 3.99 4.74 8.58
N TYR A 15 3.37 3.58 8.77
CA TYR A 15 2.17 3.17 8.04
C TYR A 15 1.22 2.39 8.95
N ILE A 16 -0.05 2.34 8.56
CA ILE A 16 -1.02 1.40 9.14
C ILE A 16 -0.84 0.06 8.42
N ASP A 17 -0.69 -1.02 9.20
CA ASP A 17 -0.49 -2.35 8.66
C ASP A 17 -1.78 -2.88 8.02
N VAL A 18 -1.63 -3.44 6.82
CA VAL A 18 -2.71 -4.10 6.10
C VAL A 18 -2.48 -5.60 6.24
N VAL A 19 -3.41 -6.29 6.92
CA VAL A 19 -3.32 -7.74 7.11
C VAL A 19 -3.34 -8.42 5.75
N LYS A 20 -2.28 -9.18 5.45
CA LYS A 20 -2.15 -9.92 4.19
C LYS A 20 -3.19 -11.04 4.13
N THR A 21 -3.95 -11.07 3.04
CA THR A 21 -4.85 -12.18 2.70
C THR A 21 -4.44 -12.82 1.38
N ARG A 22 -4.87 -14.06 1.13
CA ARG A 22 -4.55 -14.76 -0.13
C ARG A 22 -5.09 -14.01 -1.34
N GLU A 23 -6.28 -13.42 -1.21
CA GLU A 23 -6.96 -12.64 -2.24
C GLU A 23 -6.16 -11.40 -2.60
N LEU A 24 -5.68 -10.65 -1.60
CA LEU A 24 -4.89 -9.44 -1.81
C LEU A 24 -3.54 -9.75 -2.48
N ILE A 25 -2.85 -10.81 -2.03
CA ILE A 25 -1.62 -11.27 -2.68
C ILE A 25 -1.87 -11.75 -4.11
N SER A 26 -2.99 -12.44 -4.35
CA SER A 26 -3.36 -12.95 -5.67
C SER A 26 -3.64 -11.82 -6.68
N ILE A 27 -4.43 -10.81 -6.28
CA ILE A 27 -4.71 -9.64 -7.13
C ILE A 27 -3.42 -8.92 -7.49
N GLN A 28 -2.54 -8.67 -6.50
CA GLN A 28 -1.28 -7.99 -6.73
C GLN A 28 -0.37 -8.75 -7.71
N LYS A 29 -0.22 -10.07 -7.55
CA LYS A 29 0.58 -10.92 -8.43
C LYS A 29 -0.01 -10.98 -9.85
N SER A 30 -1.32 -11.14 -9.95
CA SER A 30 -2.03 -11.23 -11.24
C SER A 30 -1.93 -9.92 -12.01
N LEU A 31 -2.09 -8.78 -11.33
CA LEU A 31 -1.94 -7.45 -11.92
C LEU A 31 -0.51 -7.22 -12.42
N MET A 32 0.50 -7.51 -11.60
CA MET A 32 1.90 -7.40 -12.03
C MET A 32 2.19 -8.25 -13.28
N SER A 33 1.75 -9.51 -13.28
CA SER A 33 1.96 -10.42 -14.42
C SER A 33 1.29 -9.91 -15.68
N ARG A 34 0.05 -9.38 -15.57
CA ARG A 34 -0.70 -8.86 -16.72
C ARG A 34 -0.05 -7.59 -17.28
N LEU A 35 0.34 -6.65 -16.43
CA LEU A 35 0.99 -5.41 -16.85
C LEU A 35 2.32 -5.69 -17.56
N GLU A 36 3.09 -6.65 -17.06
CA GLU A 36 4.33 -7.08 -17.70
C GLU A 36 4.06 -7.77 -19.05
N SER A 37 3.17 -8.76 -19.10
CA SER A 37 2.97 -9.56 -20.30
C SER A 37 2.24 -8.83 -21.43
N SER A 38 1.39 -7.85 -21.11
CA SER A 38 0.57 -7.15 -22.11
C SER A 38 1.04 -5.76 -22.46
N LEU A 39 1.72 -5.06 -21.54
CA LEU A 39 2.15 -3.67 -21.73
C LEU A 39 3.65 -3.48 -21.56
N ASN A 40 4.41 -4.54 -21.24
CA ASN A 40 5.83 -4.47 -20.88
C ASN A 40 6.12 -3.50 -19.72
N ILE A 41 5.12 -3.25 -18.86
CA ILE A 41 5.28 -2.41 -17.67
C ILE A 41 5.81 -3.30 -16.56
N VAL A 42 7.09 -3.12 -16.24
CA VAL A 42 7.79 -3.92 -15.23
C VAL A 42 8.58 -3.02 -14.29
N HIS A 43 8.50 -3.32 -12.99
CA HIS A 43 9.37 -2.73 -11.98
C HIS A 43 10.30 -3.82 -11.43
N PRO A 44 11.56 -3.92 -11.90
CA PRO A 44 12.45 -5.05 -11.61
C PRO A 44 12.68 -5.29 -10.12
N VAL A 45 12.74 -4.22 -9.32
CA VAL A 45 12.93 -4.31 -7.87
C VAL A 45 11.71 -4.94 -7.19
N SER A 46 10.50 -4.61 -7.64
CA SER A 46 9.27 -5.17 -7.04
C SER A 46 9.11 -6.65 -7.33
N LYS A 47 9.67 -7.18 -8.44
CA LYS A 47 9.60 -8.63 -8.72
C LYS A 47 10.35 -9.48 -7.69
N LYS A 48 11.40 -8.91 -7.07
CA LYS A 48 12.27 -9.62 -6.12
C LYS A 48 11.88 -9.40 -4.67
N ARG A 49 11.10 -8.36 -4.36
CA ARG A 49 10.73 -8.00 -3.00
C ARG A 49 9.35 -8.55 -2.64
N PRO A 50 9.17 -9.06 -1.41
CA PRO A 50 7.83 -9.39 -0.92
C PRO A 50 6.90 -8.19 -0.99
N PHE A 51 5.65 -8.42 -1.36
CA PHE A 51 4.61 -7.41 -1.27
C PHE A 51 4.23 -7.18 0.20
N THR A 52 4.37 -5.95 0.67
CA THR A 52 3.91 -5.50 1.99
C THR A 52 2.84 -4.44 1.76
N PRO A 53 1.55 -4.84 1.71
CA PRO A 53 0.46 -3.87 1.62
C PRO A 53 0.45 -3.01 2.89
N HIS A 54 0.21 -1.72 2.72
CA HIS A 54 0.23 -0.76 3.82
C HIS A 54 -0.53 0.51 3.42
N LEU A 55 -0.97 1.27 4.41
CA LEU A 55 -1.47 2.63 4.23
C LEU A 55 -0.48 3.61 4.87
N THR A 56 0.31 4.32 4.05
CA THR A 56 1.32 5.27 4.55
C THR A 56 0.67 6.41 5.34
N VAL A 57 1.23 6.69 6.52
CA VAL A 57 0.81 7.80 7.40
C VAL A 57 1.82 8.94 7.35
N GLY A 58 3.13 8.62 7.33
CA GLY A 58 4.20 9.61 7.23
C GLY A 58 5.39 9.11 6.42
N PHE A 59 5.86 9.92 5.46
CA PHE A 59 6.99 9.61 4.57
C PHE A 59 7.53 10.88 3.87
N ARG A 60 8.81 10.87 3.48
CA ARG A 60 9.62 11.95 2.85
C ARG A 60 9.98 13.10 3.79
N ASP A 61 9.00 13.82 4.31
CA ASP A 61 9.17 14.95 5.22
C ASP A 61 9.47 14.53 6.67
N LEU A 62 9.26 13.25 6.97
CA LEU A 62 9.61 12.63 8.24
C LEU A 62 11.13 12.48 8.40
N SER A 63 11.77 13.47 9.03
CA SER A 63 13.18 13.42 9.40
C SER A 63 13.46 12.23 10.33
N LYS A 64 14.71 11.72 10.38
CA LYS A 64 15.07 10.59 11.25
C LYS A 64 14.77 10.85 12.73
N LYS A 65 15.00 12.08 13.21
CA LYS A 65 14.66 12.47 14.60
C LYS A 65 13.15 12.40 14.82
N ASN A 66 12.37 13.01 13.93
CA ASN A 66 10.91 13.03 14.04
C ASN A 66 10.32 11.62 13.86
N PHE A 67 10.95 10.77 13.05
CA PHE A 67 10.56 9.36 12.90
C PHE A 67 10.60 8.66 14.25
N TYR A 68 11.71 8.74 15.00
CA TYR A 68 11.79 8.05 16.29
C TYR A 68 10.83 8.64 17.31
N GLN A 69 10.67 9.96 17.34
CA GLN A 69 9.70 10.62 18.23
C GLN A 69 8.26 10.13 17.94
N ALA A 70 7.86 10.14 16.67
CA ALA A 70 6.53 9.67 16.27
C ALA A 70 6.38 8.15 16.48
N TRP A 71 7.40 7.36 16.14
CA TRP A 71 7.33 5.90 16.25
C TRP A 71 7.17 5.43 17.70
N GLU A 72 7.74 6.13 18.68
CA GLU A 72 7.50 5.84 20.10
C GLU A 72 6.02 5.99 20.49
N GLU A 73 5.28 6.91 19.87
CA GLU A 73 3.83 7.04 20.07
C GLU A 73 3.05 5.98 19.31
N PHE A 74 3.33 5.81 18.01
CA PHE A 74 2.50 4.98 17.13
C PHE A 74 2.67 3.47 17.35
N LYS A 75 3.84 3.00 17.81
CA LYS A 75 4.12 1.57 17.93
C LYS A 75 3.22 0.84 18.94
N GLU A 76 2.74 1.54 19.97
CA GLU A 76 1.87 1.00 21.02
C GLU A 76 0.39 1.38 20.79
N LYS A 77 0.09 2.20 19.78
CA LYS A 77 -1.26 2.71 19.55
C LYS A 77 -2.14 1.65 18.92
N GLU A 78 -3.23 1.32 19.59
CA GLU A 78 -4.23 0.40 19.05
C GLU A 78 -4.98 1.01 17.87
N LEU A 79 -5.10 0.24 16.80
CA LEU A 79 -5.90 0.58 15.64
C LEU A 79 -6.40 -0.71 15.01
N TYR A 80 -7.73 -0.83 14.84
CA TYR A 80 -8.32 -1.95 14.13
C TYR A 80 -9.48 -1.46 13.27
N TYR A 81 -9.43 -1.79 11.97
CA TYR A 81 -10.54 -1.56 11.05
C TYR A 81 -10.75 -2.79 10.19
N ASN A 82 -12.01 -3.11 9.92
CA ASN A 82 -12.39 -4.15 8.98
C ASN A 82 -13.50 -3.63 8.08
N PHE A 83 -13.22 -3.57 6.77
CA PHE A 83 -14.15 -3.01 5.79
C PHE A 83 -14.01 -3.69 4.43
N ARG A 84 -15.06 -3.59 3.62
CA ARG A 84 -15.07 -4.14 2.27
C ARG A 84 -14.38 -3.18 1.29
N ILE A 85 -13.59 -3.73 0.36
CA ILE A 85 -13.07 -2.99 -0.79
C ILE A 85 -13.90 -3.42 -2.00
N ASN A 86 -14.38 -2.44 -2.76
CA ASN A 86 -15.30 -2.70 -3.86
C ASN A 86 -14.68 -2.48 -5.23
N GLU A 87 -13.47 -1.93 -5.32
CA GLU A 87 -12.85 -1.58 -6.61
C GLU A 87 -11.32 -1.40 -6.52
N LEU A 88 -10.71 -1.36 -7.70
CA LEU A 88 -9.36 -0.86 -7.94
C LEU A 88 -9.43 0.45 -8.72
N THR A 89 -8.59 1.42 -8.39
CA THR A 89 -8.52 2.70 -9.08
C THR A 89 -7.19 2.82 -9.81
N LEU A 90 -7.23 3.12 -11.12
CA LEU A 90 -6.06 3.53 -11.88
C LEU A 90 -5.88 5.03 -11.73
N LEU A 91 -4.70 5.42 -11.23
CA LEU A 91 -4.31 6.80 -11.04
C LEU A 91 -3.22 7.19 -12.04
N ILE A 92 -3.25 8.43 -12.52
CA ILE A 92 -2.18 9.02 -13.33
C ILE A 92 -1.63 10.23 -12.56
N HIS A 93 -0.31 10.29 -12.41
CA HIS A 93 0.35 11.43 -11.77
C HIS A 93 0.61 12.54 -12.79
N ASN A 94 0.10 13.74 -12.54
CA ASN A 94 0.24 14.89 -13.45
C ASN A 94 1.52 15.73 -13.19
N GLY A 95 2.40 15.26 -12.32
CA GLY A 95 3.60 15.97 -11.88
C GLY A 95 3.44 16.69 -10.54
N ARG A 96 2.21 16.88 -10.05
CA ARG A 96 1.91 17.46 -8.73
C ARG A 96 1.09 16.53 -7.85
N ILE A 97 0.02 15.97 -8.41
CA ILE A 97 -0.93 15.11 -7.71
C ILE A 97 -1.25 13.86 -8.54
N TRP A 98 -1.81 12.87 -7.87
CA TRP A 98 -2.42 11.72 -8.51
C TRP A 98 -3.89 12.03 -8.81
N GLU A 99 -4.29 11.82 -10.05
CA GLU A 99 -5.68 12.01 -10.49
C GLU A 99 -6.29 10.65 -10.82
N ILE A 100 -7.59 10.51 -10.53
CA ILE A 100 -8.35 9.32 -10.90
C ILE A 100 -8.50 9.31 -12.42
N HIS A 101 -8.00 8.25 -13.05
CA HIS A 101 -8.20 8.00 -14.47
C HIS A 101 -9.38 7.06 -14.72
N SER A 102 -9.49 5.99 -13.93
CA SER A 102 -10.60 5.03 -14.02
C SER A 102 -10.73 4.18 -12.75
N GLU A 103 -11.93 3.65 -12.53
CA GLU A 103 -12.29 2.77 -11.42
C GLU A 103 -12.82 1.44 -11.96
N TYR A 104 -12.39 0.34 -11.36
CA TYR A 104 -12.70 -1.03 -11.76
C TYR A 104 -13.33 -1.77 -10.58
N LYS A 105 -14.65 -1.91 -10.62
CA LYS A 105 -15.39 -2.59 -9.56
C LYS A 105 -15.08 -4.08 -9.52
N PHE A 106 -14.96 -4.62 -8.32
CA PHE A 106 -14.93 -6.05 -8.10
C PHE A 106 -16.33 -6.64 -8.29
N ASN A 107 -16.40 -7.66 -9.14
CA ASN A 107 -17.46 -8.68 -9.19
C ASN A 107 -17.91 -9.11 -7.79
N LEU A 108 -19.05 -8.66 -7.28
CA LEU A 108 -19.70 -9.38 -6.18
C LEU A 108 -20.45 -10.55 -6.81
N THR A 109 -19.80 -11.71 -6.89
CA THR A 109 -20.51 -12.99 -6.97
C THR A 109 -21.22 -13.25 -5.66
#